data_AF-A0A3D1PK96-F1
#
_entry.id   AF-A0A3D1PK96-F1
#
_cell.length_a   1.000
_cell.length_b   1.000
_cell.length_c   1.000
_cell.angle_alpha   90.00
_cell.angle_beta   90.00
_cell.angle_gamma   90.00
#
_symmetry.space_group_name_H-M   'P 1'
#
loop_
_entity.id
_entity.type
_entity.pdbx_description
1 polymer ?
#
loop_
_entity_poly.entity_id
_entity_poly.type
_entity_poly.pdbx_seq_one_letter_code
_entity_poly.pdbx_strand_id
1 'polypeptide(L)'
;MEDKVETESLDWVRLHKALAVEAERGFTDLVGKQYRFSEFLCLSFGKPPVNLPIDECRRWQEMAGKFANYPDLTLEERQHLVATARRYLHTSQKVADRKGETKLGGTEGTEEKIQSKTQNHGTSSTRGNPSERVATKSKIVSPKTTPIIQSHSVAVNQRIAPSLEQTLTSLAEIGVRRGEYLARLGLHTVRDILFYYPRDHIDYARQVNIGALEAGETVTLVATVKRCQCFNSPRNSKLTILELLLKDNTGHIRINRFFAGSRFSHRGWQEQQKRKYPIGAVVAASGLVKQSKYGLTLEDPELEILAHPGDTIDSLTIGRVVPVYALTEGVGADMVRKAVTAALPAIAHLKDPLPKALRNHYGLIELTDAIANIHFPTDSAALELARRRLVFDEFFYLQLGLLQRQYKARQIETSAVLTPKGQLIDSFYQLLPFQLTGAQRRVINDILNDLQKPAPMNRLVQGDVGSGKTVVAVVAILAAIQSGYQAALMAPTEVLAEQHYRKLVNWFNLLHLPVELLTGSTTSA
;
A
#
# COMPACT_ATOMS: atom_id res chain seq x y z
N MET A 1 -35.23 -36.40 16.93
CA MET A 1 -35.25 -34.98 17.35
C MET A 1 -34.11 -34.81 18.34
N GLU A 2 -32.92 -34.58 17.81
CA GLU A 2 -31.82 -33.97 18.53
C GLU A 2 -31.58 -32.68 17.74
N ASP A 3 -31.98 -31.54 18.31
CA ASP A 3 -31.59 -30.25 17.76
C ASP A 3 -30.09 -30.12 17.99
N LYS A 4 -29.32 -30.40 16.93
CA LYS A 4 -27.96 -29.89 16.80
C LYS A 4 -28.07 -28.38 16.83
N VAL A 5 -27.82 -27.79 18.00
CA VAL A 5 -27.39 -26.41 18.11
C VAL A 5 -26.06 -26.34 17.36
N GLU A 6 -26.14 -26.04 16.06
CA GLU A 6 -25.00 -25.56 15.28
C GLU A 6 -24.55 -24.28 15.96
N THR A 7 -23.56 -24.39 16.85
CA THR A 7 -22.77 -23.25 17.30
C THR A 7 -22.11 -22.65 16.06
N GLU A 8 -22.78 -21.69 15.44
CA GLU A 8 -22.23 -20.84 14.39
C GLU A 8 -20.92 -20.25 14.93
N SER A 9 -19.80 -20.72 14.38
CA SER A 9 -18.49 -20.15 14.66
C SER A 9 -18.51 -18.68 14.31
N LEU A 10 -18.10 -17.82 15.25
CA LEU A 10 -18.05 -16.37 15.04
C LEU A 10 -17.16 -16.05 13.82
N ASP A 11 -17.72 -15.37 12.82
CA ASP A 11 -17.01 -14.99 11.61
C ASP A 11 -16.18 -13.71 11.85
N TRP A 12 -14.93 -13.90 12.29
CA TRP A 12 -13.96 -12.83 12.53
C TRP A 12 -13.72 -11.96 11.29
N VAL A 13 -13.69 -12.56 10.11
CA VAL A 13 -13.45 -11.86 8.84
C VAL A 13 -14.59 -10.88 8.56
N ARG A 14 -15.83 -11.31 8.80
CA ARG A 14 -17.01 -10.45 8.62
C ARG A 14 -17.02 -9.27 9.58
N LEU A 15 -16.60 -9.45 10.83
CA LEU A 15 -16.47 -8.37 11.82
C LEU A 15 -15.42 -7.33 11.42
N HIS A 16 -14.22 -7.79 11.05
CA HIS A 16 -13.15 -6.91 10.58
C HIS A 16 -13.57 -6.13 9.33
N LYS A 17 -14.26 -6.80 8.39
CA LYS A 17 -14.77 -6.15 7.17
C LYS A 17 -15.87 -5.13 7.45
N ALA A 18 -16.79 -5.40 8.37
CA ALA A 18 -17.82 -4.43 8.75
C ALA A 18 -17.20 -3.14 9.33
N LEU A 19 -16.22 -3.29 10.23
CA LEU A 19 -15.49 -2.15 10.79
C LEU A 19 -14.66 -1.41 9.73
N ALA A 20 -14.07 -2.13 8.75
CA ALA A 20 -13.35 -1.57 7.61
C ALA A 20 -14.23 -0.62 6.78
N VAL A 21 -15.35 -1.17 6.31
CA VAL A 21 -16.31 -0.49 5.42
C VAL A 21 -16.92 0.74 6.10
N GLU A 22 -17.22 0.67 7.39
CA GLU A 22 -17.78 1.81 8.12
C GLU A 22 -16.81 3.00 8.18
N ALA A 23 -15.51 2.75 8.37
CA ALA A 23 -14.52 3.83 8.38
C ALA A 23 -14.28 4.42 6.99
N GLU A 24 -14.31 3.60 5.93
CA GLU A 24 -14.17 4.06 4.54
C GLU A 24 -15.35 4.94 4.10
N ARG A 25 -16.53 4.73 4.71
CA ARG A 25 -17.78 5.42 4.37
C ARG A 25 -18.13 6.55 5.35
N GLY A 26 -17.19 6.93 6.23
CA GLY A 26 -17.31 8.12 7.06
C GLY A 26 -18.19 7.98 8.31
N PHE A 27 -18.32 6.78 8.89
CA PHE A 27 -18.96 6.58 10.22
C PHE A 27 -20.44 7.00 10.28
N THR A 28 -21.19 6.67 9.23
CA THR A 28 -22.58 7.09 9.01
C THR A 28 -23.63 6.10 9.53
N ASP A 29 -23.22 5.03 10.23
CA ASP A 29 -24.03 3.88 10.64
C ASP A 29 -24.70 3.20 9.44
N LEU A 30 -23.88 2.61 8.56
CA LEU A 30 -24.32 2.08 7.28
C LEU A 30 -25.47 1.08 7.40
N VAL A 31 -26.49 1.26 6.56
CA VAL A 31 -27.59 0.29 6.42
C VAL A 31 -27.16 -0.85 5.51
N GLY A 32 -26.96 -2.04 6.09
CA GLY A 32 -26.70 -3.27 5.35
C GLY A 32 -27.98 -3.92 4.81
N LYS A 33 -27.83 -5.09 4.18
CA LYS A 33 -28.97 -5.86 3.62
C LYS A 33 -29.93 -6.43 4.67
N GLN A 34 -29.48 -6.58 5.91
CA GLN A 34 -30.22 -7.24 7.00
C GLN A 34 -30.27 -6.41 8.28
N TYR A 35 -29.20 -5.69 8.60
CA TYR A 35 -29.05 -4.90 9.81
C TYR A 35 -28.29 -3.62 9.49
N ARG A 36 -28.46 -2.59 10.32
CA ARG A 36 -27.53 -1.45 10.37
C ARG A 36 -26.18 -1.89 10.92
N PHE A 37 -25.14 -1.10 10.69
CA PHE A 37 -23.79 -1.40 11.15
C PHE A 37 -23.74 -1.58 12.68
N SER A 38 -24.33 -0.63 13.42
CA SER A 38 -24.46 -0.64 14.88
C SER A 38 -25.19 -1.89 15.40
N GLU A 39 -26.34 -2.21 14.82
CA GLU A 39 -27.15 -3.40 15.13
C GLU A 39 -26.38 -4.71 14.86
N PHE A 40 -25.69 -4.79 13.71
CA PHE A 40 -24.88 -5.95 13.35
C PHE A 40 -23.77 -6.19 14.37
N LEU A 41 -23.04 -5.15 14.77
CA LEU A 41 -21.99 -5.27 15.76
C LEU A 41 -22.55 -5.56 17.16
N CYS A 42 -23.66 -4.94 17.56
CA CYS A 42 -24.33 -5.24 18.82
C CYS A 42 -24.71 -6.72 18.92
N LEU A 43 -25.33 -7.30 17.88
CA LEU A 43 -25.70 -8.71 17.83
C LEU A 43 -24.48 -9.64 17.81
N SER A 44 -23.41 -9.25 17.11
CA SER A 44 -22.20 -10.07 16.98
C SER A 44 -21.36 -10.04 18.27
N PHE A 45 -21.27 -8.89 18.94
CA PHE A 45 -20.66 -8.78 20.27
C PHE A 45 -21.57 -9.31 21.39
N GLY A 46 -22.88 -9.48 21.14
CA GLY A 46 -23.81 -10.11 22.09
C GLY A 46 -23.58 -11.62 22.27
N LYS A 47 -22.91 -12.28 21.32
CA LYS A 47 -22.56 -13.71 21.37
C LYS A 47 -21.04 -13.88 21.54
N PRO A 48 -20.51 -14.07 22.76
CA PRO A 48 -19.08 -14.29 22.95
C PRO A 48 -18.64 -15.65 22.38
N PRO A 49 -17.45 -15.73 21.74
CA PRO A 49 -16.88 -17.00 21.32
C PRO A 49 -16.63 -17.95 22.49
N VAL A 50 -16.87 -19.25 22.27
CA VAL A 50 -16.78 -20.31 23.29
C VAL A 50 -15.37 -20.46 23.91
N ASN A 51 -14.34 -19.89 23.29
CA ASN A 51 -12.93 -20.05 23.69
C ASN A 51 -12.31 -18.83 24.41
N LEU A 52 -13.07 -17.80 24.78
CA LEU A 52 -12.53 -16.62 25.47
C LEU A 52 -12.52 -16.78 27.02
N PRO A 53 -11.49 -16.26 27.71
CA PRO A 53 -11.49 -16.14 29.17
C PRO A 53 -12.70 -15.34 29.70
N ILE A 54 -13.13 -15.62 30.92
CA ILE A 54 -14.29 -14.96 31.57
C ILE A 54 -14.14 -13.43 31.58
N ASP A 55 -12.93 -12.92 31.86
CA ASP A 55 -12.63 -11.48 31.85
C ASP A 55 -12.79 -10.83 30.48
N GLU A 56 -12.49 -11.59 29.42
CA GLU A 56 -12.64 -11.13 28.03
C GLU A 56 -14.10 -11.23 27.55
N CYS A 57 -14.86 -12.23 28.02
CA CYS A 57 -16.30 -12.31 27.75
C CYS A 57 -17.05 -11.07 28.29
N ARG A 58 -16.63 -10.52 29.43
CA ARG A 58 -17.21 -9.28 29.99
C ARG A 58 -16.92 -8.07 29.09
N ARG A 59 -15.67 -7.90 28.66
CA ARG A 59 -15.26 -6.83 27.72
C ARG A 59 -15.96 -6.96 26.38
N TRP A 60 -16.15 -8.19 25.91
CA TRP A 60 -16.89 -8.49 24.69
C TRP A 60 -18.34 -8.01 24.77
N GLN A 61 -19.03 -8.27 25.88
CA GLN A 61 -20.38 -7.79 26.14
C GLN A 61 -20.45 -6.26 26.34
N GLU A 62 -19.46 -5.66 27.00
CA GLU A 62 -19.37 -4.20 27.14
C GLU A 62 -19.25 -3.50 25.77
N MET A 63 -18.53 -4.11 24.81
CA MET A 63 -18.47 -3.62 23.44
C MET A 63 -19.82 -3.67 22.73
N ALA A 64 -20.64 -4.70 22.98
CA ALA A 64 -22.00 -4.78 22.45
C ALA A 64 -22.87 -3.61 22.92
N GLY A 65 -22.78 -3.25 24.20
CA GLY A 65 -23.48 -2.10 24.78
C GLY A 65 -23.05 -0.76 24.18
N LYS A 66 -21.75 -0.59 23.90
CA LYS A 66 -21.24 0.63 23.25
C LYS A 66 -21.75 0.80 21.82
N PHE A 67 -21.91 -0.30 21.08
CA PHE A 67 -22.48 -0.25 19.73
C PHE A 67 -24.00 -0.08 19.70
N ALA A 68 -24.72 -0.39 20.79
CA ALA A 68 -26.15 -0.07 20.90
C ALA A 68 -26.41 1.45 20.88
N ASN A 69 -25.51 2.24 21.48
CA ASN A 69 -25.62 3.71 21.52
C ASN A 69 -24.93 4.39 20.32
N TYR A 70 -24.40 3.64 19.35
CA TYR A 70 -23.63 4.17 18.22
C TYR A 70 -24.36 5.26 17.40
N PRO A 71 -25.68 5.15 17.13
CA PRO A 71 -26.40 6.19 16.37
C PRO A 71 -26.43 7.55 17.07
N ASP A 72 -26.34 7.57 18.41
CA ASP A 72 -26.43 8.79 19.21
C ASP A 72 -25.07 9.43 19.49
N LEU A 73 -23.97 8.78 19.10
CA LEU A 73 -22.61 9.30 19.29
C LEU A 73 -22.23 10.35 18.23
N THR A 74 -21.36 11.28 18.63
CA THR A 74 -20.72 12.23 17.71
C THR A 74 -19.74 11.53 16.75
N LEU A 75 -19.36 12.20 15.67
CA LEU A 75 -18.45 11.63 14.66
C LEU A 75 -17.07 11.24 15.25
N GLU A 76 -16.51 12.06 16.14
CA GLU A 76 -15.24 11.77 16.81
C GLU A 76 -15.35 10.54 17.73
N GLU A 77 -16.45 10.41 18.47
CA GLU A 77 -16.72 9.26 19.34
C GLU A 77 -16.92 7.97 18.54
N ARG A 78 -17.59 8.05 17.38
CA ARG A 78 -17.74 6.91 16.46
C ARG A 78 -16.41 6.46 15.89
N GLN A 79 -15.55 7.40 15.50
CA GLN A 79 -14.18 7.11 15.04
C GLN A 79 -13.38 6.38 16.12
N HIS A 80 -13.41 6.91 17.35
CA HIS A 80 -12.71 6.33 18.49
C HIS A 80 -13.23 4.93 18.83
N LEU A 81 -14.55 4.73 18.82
CA LEU A 81 -15.18 3.44 19.13
C LEU A 81 -14.85 2.38 18.08
N VAL A 82 -14.92 2.71 16.79
CA VAL A 82 -14.54 1.80 15.69
C VAL A 82 -13.04 1.44 15.76
N ALA A 83 -12.16 2.41 16.04
CA ALA A 83 -10.74 2.15 16.20
C ALA A 83 -10.45 1.24 17.41
N THR A 84 -11.14 1.47 18.53
CA THR A 84 -11.03 0.63 19.74
C THR A 84 -11.51 -0.80 19.47
N ALA A 85 -12.65 -0.95 18.78
CA ALA A 85 -13.19 -2.25 18.41
C ALA A 85 -12.25 -3.04 17.49
N ARG A 86 -11.61 -2.38 16.51
CA ARG A 86 -10.62 -3.03 15.63
C ARG A 86 -9.41 -3.57 16.40
N ARG A 87 -8.85 -2.76 17.32
CA ARG A 87 -7.72 -3.18 18.16
C ARG A 87 -8.13 -4.37 19.04
N TYR A 88 -9.32 -4.29 19.64
CA TYR A 88 -9.86 -5.31 20.54
C TYR A 88 -10.09 -6.65 19.82
N LEU A 89 -10.68 -6.64 18.62
CA LEU A 89 -10.89 -7.87 17.84
C LEU A 89 -9.56 -8.53 17.48
N HIS A 90 -8.56 -7.75 17.07
CA HIS A 90 -7.25 -8.27 16.71
C HIS A 90 -6.52 -8.89 17.92
N THR A 91 -6.63 -8.29 19.12
CA THR A 91 -6.10 -8.90 20.35
C THR A 91 -6.87 -10.16 20.74
N SER A 92 -8.19 -10.15 20.61
CA SER A 92 -9.05 -11.29 20.99
C SER A 92 -8.85 -12.50 20.06
N GLN A 93 -8.66 -12.26 18.76
CA GLN A 93 -8.34 -13.31 17.79
C GLN A 93 -7.01 -13.99 18.14
N LYS A 94 -5.96 -13.21 18.46
CA LYS A 94 -4.67 -13.76 18.91
C LYS A 94 -4.76 -14.60 20.18
N VAL A 95 -5.65 -14.25 21.11
CA VAL A 95 -5.88 -15.03 22.34
C VAL A 95 -6.65 -16.32 22.03
N ALA A 96 -7.63 -16.26 21.14
CA ALA A 96 -8.39 -17.44 20.70
C ALA A 96 -7.50 -18.44 19.93
N ASP A 97 -6.64 -17.97 19.04
CA ASP A 97 -5.75 -18.81 18.23
C ASP A 97 -4.68 -19.52 19.09
N ARG A 98 -4.09 -18.83 20.07
CA ARG A 98 -3.12 -19.41 21.01
C ARG A 98 -3.67 -20.58 21.84
N LYS A 99 -4.97 -20.58 22.15
CA LYS A 99 -5.64 -21.69 22.86
C LYS A 99 -6.09 -22.83 21.94
N GLY A 100 -6.27 -22.56 20.64
CA GLY A 100 -6.52 -23.59 19.64
C GLY A 100 -5.33 -24.54 19.48
N GLU A 101 -4.11 -24.00 19.56
CA GLU A 101 -2.86 -24.77 19.45
C GLU A 101 -2.54 -25.61 20.70
N THR A 102 -2.94 -25.16 21.90
CA THR A 102 -2.68 -25.90 23.15
C THR A 102 -3.57 -27.14 23.34
N LYS A 103 -4.63 -27.31 22.53
CA LYS A 103 -5.50 -28.51 22.56
C LYS A 103 -5.02 -29.66 21.66
N LEU A 104 -3.99 -29.45 20.83
CA LEU A 104 -3.49 -30.45 19.87
C LEU A 104 -2.16 -31.10 20.27
N GLY A 105 -1.62 -30.82 21.46
CA GLY A 105 -0.38 -31.43 21.97
C GLY A 105 -0.44 -31.79 23.45
N GLY A 106 -0.54 -33.10 23.75
CA GLY A 106 -0.41 -33.74 25.08
C GLY A 106 -1.74 -33.87 25.84
N THR A 107 -2.12 -35.00 26.45
CA THR A 107 -1.41 -36.25 26.76
C THR A 107 -2.46 -37.31 27.18
N GLU A 108 -2.07 -38.57 27.07
CA GLU A 108 -2.70 -39.75 27.64
C GLU A 108 -3.04 -39.62 29.14
N GLY A 109 -4.14 -40.25 29.54
CA GLY A 109 -4.30 -40.93 30.83
C GLY A 109 -4.63 -40.10 32.07
N THR A 110 -5.92 -39.99 32.44
CA THR A 110 -6.45 -40.56 33.70
C THR A 110 -7.97 -40.55 33.68
N GLU A 111 -8.56 -41.72 33.88
CA GLU A 111 -10.01 -41.91 34.09
C GLU A 111 -10.42 -41.35 35.45
N GLU A 112 -11.54 -40.62 35.51
CA GLU A 112 -12.43 -40.73 36.68
C GLU A 112 -13.87 -40.32 36.31
N LYS A 113 -14.77 -41.28 36.54
CA LYS A 113 -16.22 -41.20 36.38
C LYS A 113 -16.83 -40.27 37.43
N ILE A 114 -17.73 -39.37 37.04
CA ILE A 114 -18.90 -39.04 37.87
C ILE A 114 -20.15 -38.84 36.98
N GLN A 115 -21.14 -39.70 37.20
CA GLN A 115 -22.51 -39.61 36.69
C GLN A 115 -23.36 -38.69 37.55
N SER A 116 -24.31 -37.97 36.93
CA SER A 116 -25.67 -37.63 37.40
C SER A 116 -26.16 -36.40 36.63
N LYS A 117 -27.44 -36.14 36.35
CA LYS A 117 -28.72 -36.87 36.21
C LYS A 117 -29.72 -35.72 35.95
N THR A 118 -30.75 -35.95 35.10
CA THR A 118 -32.08 -35.27 35.12
C THR A 118 -32.12 -33.76 34.82
N GLN A 119 -33.13 -33.12 34.21
CA GLN A 119 -34.53 -33.40 33.82
C GLN A 119 -34.91 -32.28 32.82
N ASN A 120 -35.39 -32.57 31.61
CA ASN A 120 -36.81 -32.60 31.19
C ASN A 120 -37.70 -31.39 31.57
N HIS A 121 -38.08 -30.59 30.56
CA HIS A 121 -39.43 -30.07 30.22
C HIS A 121 -39.25 -29.18 28.96
N GLY A 122 -39.99 -29.28 27.86
CA GLY A 122 -41.31 -29.85 27.62
C GLY A 122 -42.26 -28.75 27.12
N THR A 123 -42.92 -29.00 25.98
CA THR A 123 -44.06 -28.27 25.36
C THR A 123 -43.75 -26.96 24.63
N SER A 124 -44.10 -26.68 23.35
CA SER A 124 -44.97 -27.20 22.27
C SER A 124 -46.00 -26.14 21.86
N SER A 125 -46.19 -26.04 20.53
CA SER A 125 -47.36 -25.53 19.78
C SER A 125 -47.34 -24.07 19.31
N THR A 126 -47.98 -23.64 18.22
CA THR A 126 -48.35 -24.14 16.86
C THR A 126 -49.01 -22.92 16.17
N ARG A 127 -49.00 -22.85 14.82
CA ARG A 127 -49.85 -22.03 13.92
C ARG A 127 -49.41 -20.56 13.75
N GLY A 128 -49.40 -19.95 12.56
CA GLY A 128 -49.79 -20.39 11.22
C GLY A 128 -49.38 -19.36 10.16
N ASN A 129 -49.34 -19.80 8.91
CA ASN A 129 -49.17 -18.99 7.69
C ASN A 129 -50.42 -18.11 7.44
N PRO A 130 -50.31 -16.99 6.69
CA PRO A 130 -50.45 -17.07 5.23
C PRO A 130 -49.45 -16.23 4.41
N SER A 131 -49.38 -16.66 3.16
CA SER A 131 -48.62 -16.22 1.99
C SER A 131 -48.75 -14.75 1.57
N GLU A 132 -47.65 -14.16 1.09
CA GLU A 132 -47.64 -13.33 -0.11
C GLU A 132 -46.26 -13.25 -0.79
N ARG A 133 -46.26 -12.84 -2.06
CA ARG A 133 -45.38 -13.28 -3.14
C ARG A 133 -44.10 -12.45 -3.32
N VAL A 134 -43.04 -13.18 -3.70
CA VAL A 134 -41.98 -12.85 -4.70
C VAL A 134 -41.06 -11.64 -4.44
N ALA A 135 -39.81 -11.97 -4.05
CA ALA A 135 -38.60 -11.33 -4.58
C ALA A 135 -37.43 -12.32 -4.47
N THR A 136 -36.95 -12.79 -5.62
CA THR A 136 -35.84 -13.75 -5.77
C THR A 136 -34.54 -13.21 -5.18
N LYS A 137 -34.11 -13.78 -4.05
CA LYS A 137 -32.79 -13.54 -3.44
C LYS A 137 -31.72 -14.31 -4.22
N SER A 138 -30.77 -13.58 -4.79
CA SER A 138 -29.51 -14.13 -5.28
C SER A 138 -28.72 -14.73 -4.10
N LYS A 139 -28.67 -16.06 -4.05
CA LYS A 139 -27.74 -16.80 -3.19
C LYS A 139 -26.33 -16.50 -3.66
N ILE A 140 -25.55 -15.80 -2.85
CA ILE A 140 -24.09 -15.83 -2.96
C ILE A 140 -23.70 -17.21 -2.44
N VAL A 141 -23.38 -18.12 -3.36
CA VAL A 141 -22.84 -19.45 -3.06
C VAL A 141 -21.36 -19.26 -2.74
N SER A 142 -20.94 -19.61 -1.54
CA SER A 142 -19.53 -19.87 -1.23
C SER A 142 -19.05 -21.03 -2.11
N PRO A 143 -17.93 -20.89 -2.84
CA PRO A 143 -17.50 -21.89 -3.82
C PRO A 143 -17.11 -23.21 -3.15
N LYS A 144 -17.31 -24.30 -3.88
CA LYS A 144 -17.12 -25.69 -3.42
C LYS A 144 -15.67 -26.19 -3.56
N THR A 145 -14.72 -25.31 -3.86
CA THR A 145 -13.35 -25.68 -4.20
C THR A 145 -12.41 -25.58 -3.00
N THR A 146 -11.57 -26.61 -2.85
CA THR A 146 -10.58 -26.73 -1.78
C THR A 146 -9.26 -26.06 -2.18
N PRO A 147 -8.69 -25.16 -1.35
CA PRO A 147 -7.38 -24.55 -1.59
C PRO A 147 -6.25 -25.59 -1.43
N ILE A 148 -5.19 -25.45 -2.22
CA ILE A 148 -4.11 -26.46 -2.37
C ILE A 148 -2.89 -26.22 -1.46
N ILE A 149 -2.75 -25.05 -0.82
CA ILE A 149 -1.50 -24.71 -0.12
C ILE A 149 -1.67 -24.84 1.39
N GLN A 150 -0.98 -25.83 1.98
CA GLN A 150 -0.66 -25.84 3.40
C GLN A 150 0.51 -24.87 3.65
N SER A 151 0.31 -23.92 4.56
CA SER A 151 1.33 -22.96 4.99
C SER A 151 2.46 -23.69 5.72
N HIS A 152 3.59 -23.93 5.05
CA HIS A 152 4.81 -24.32 5.75
C HIS A 152 5.50 -23.06 6.26
N SER A 153 5.50 -22.85 7.58
CA SER A 153 6.38 -21.90 8.24
C SER A 153 7.83 -22.28 7.95
N VAL A 154 8.59 -21.40 7.31
CA VAL A 154 10.02 -21.59 7.09
C VAL A 154 10.70 -21.63 8.45
N ALA A 155 11.01 -22.83 8.94
CA ALA A 155 11.89 -23.02 10.07
C ALA A 155 13.28 -22.52 9.67
N VAL A 156 13.66 -21.35 10.17
CA VAL A 156 15.00 -20.78 10.00
C VAL A 156 15.96 -21.69 10.77
N ASN A 157 16.58 -22.64 10.07
CA ASN A 157 17.73 -23.36 10.59
C ASN A 157 18.77 -22.35 11.05
N GLN A 158 19.28 -22.53 12.27
CA GLN A 158 20.32 -21.70 12.90
C GLN A 158 21.63 -21.77 12.10
N ARG A 159 21.69 -21.03 10.99
CA ARG A 159 22.92 -20.71 10.27
C ARG A 159 23.44 -19.38 10.81
N ILE A 160 24.76 -19.25 10.87
CA ILE A 160 25.42 -18.01 11.25
C ILE A 160 24.93 -16.92 10.28
N ALA A 161 24.24 -15.93 10.81
CA ALA A 161 23.68 -14.83 10.02
C ALA A 161 24.81 -14.05 9.33
N PRO A 162 24.76 -13.86 7.99
CA PRO A 162 25.83 -13.18 7.28
C PRO A 162 25.93 -11.71 7.73
N SER A 163 27.11 -11.11 7.58
CA SER A 163 27.31 -9.70 7.91
C SER A 163 26.61 -8.81 6.88
N LEU A 164 26.06 -7.67 7.32
CA LEU A 164 25.35 -6.74 6.44
C LEU A 164 26.24 -6.17 5.32
N GLU A 165 27.51 -5.92 5.62
CA GLU A 165 28.48 -5.35 4.68
C GLU A 165 29.24 -6.43 3.89
N GLN A 166 28.89 -7.70 4.09
CA GLN A 166 29.50 -8.80 3.34
C GLN A 166 29.14 -8.71 1.86
N THR A 167 30.11 -8.91 0.98
CA THR A 167 29.88 -8.89 -0.48
C THR A 167 29.15 -10.13 -0.93
N LEU A 168 28.26 -9.98 -1.91
CA LEU A 168 27.45 -11.09 -2.43
C LEU A 168 28.28 -12.20 -3.10
N THR A 169 29.42 -11.85 -3.68
CA THR A 169 30.35 -12.80 -4.29
C THR A 169 31.00 -13.74 -3.26
N SER A 170 31.13 -13.29 -2.01
CA SER A 170 31.68 -14.07 -0.89
C SER A 170 30.62 -14.89 -0.16
N LEU A 171 29.34 -14.66 -0.41
CA LEU A 171 28.25 -15.39 0.23
C LEU A 171 28.13 -16.78 -0.42
N ALA A 172 28.36 -17.85 0.34
CA ALA A 172 28.46 -19.22 -0.18
C ALA A 172 27.24 -19.67 -1.01
N GLU A 173 26.04 -19.19 -0.66
CA GLU A 173 24.77 -19.55 -1.31
C GLU A 173 24.58 -18.86 -2.68
N ILE A 174 25.28 -17.75 -2.90
CA ILE A 174 25.26 -16.97 -4.15
C ILE A 174 26.51 -17.34 -4.98
N GLY A 175 27.70 -17.22 -4.39
CA GLY A 175 28.99 -17.42 -5.02
C GLY A 175 29.37 -16.31 -6.01
N VAL A 176 30.61 -16.36 -6.51
CA VAL A 176 31.20 -15.31 -7.36
C VAL A 176 30.35 -15.03 -8.61
N ARG A 177 29.99 -16.08 -9.36
CA ARG A 177 29.25 -15.92 -10.62
C ARG A 177 27.90 -15.25 -10.45
N ARG A 178 27.07 -15.71 -9.51
CA ARG A 178 25.74 -15.09 -9.29
C ARG A 178 25.88 -13.70 -8.67
N GLY A 179 26.91 -13.47 -7.85
CA GLY A 179 27.21 -12.15 -7.29
C GLY A 179 27.53 -11.12 -8.38
N GLU A 180 28.31 -11.48 -9.40
CA GLU A 180 28.60 -10.62 -10.56
C GLU A 180 27.34 -10.28 -11.38
N TYR A 181 26.41 -11.23 -11.50
CA TYR A 181 25.11 -10.97 -12.14
C TYR A 181 24.25 -10.02 -11.31
N LEU A 182 24.17 -10.21 -9.99
CA LEU A 182 23.43 -9.33 -9.08
C LEU A 182 24.03 -7.90 -9.03
N ALA A 183 25.35 -7.76 -9.22
CA ALA A 183 25.99 -6.45 -9.33
C ALA A 183 25.48 -5.63 -10.53
N ARG A 184 24.93 -6.27 -11.58
CA ARG A 184 24.26 -5.56 -12.68
C ARG A 184 22.96 -4.85 -12.26
N LEU A 185 22.37 -5.25 -11.13
CA LEU A 185 21.25 -4.57 -10.48
C LEU A 185 21.71 -3.49 -9.48
N GLY A 186 23.02 -3.26 -9.36
CA GLY A 186 23.60 -2.40 -8.32
C GLY A 186 23.62 -3.05 -6.93
N LEU A 187 23.43 -4.37 -6.85
CA LEU A 187 23.43 -5.12 -5.60
C LEU A 187 24.84 -5.68 -5.35
N HIS A 188 25.54 -5.17 -4.34
CA HIS A 188 26.92 -5.55 -4.05
C HIS A 188 27.08 -6.24 -2.68
N THR A 189 26.23 -5.88 -1.72
CA THR A 189 26.28 -6.35 -0.32
C THR A 189 24.99 -7.04 0.11
N VAL A 190 25.06 -7.76 1.23
CA VAL A 190 23.87 -8.34 1.88
C VAL A 190 22.86 -7.26 2.26
N ARG A 191 23.31 -6.10 2.73
CA ARG A 191 22.46 -4.94 2.98
C ARG A 191 21.71 -4.53 1.72
N ASP A 192 22.38 -4.42 0.57
CA ASP A 192 21.72 -3.99 -0.67
C ASP A 192 20.56 -4.92 -1.03
N ILE A 193 20.72 -6.25 -0.86
CA ILE A 193 19.65 -7.21 -1.11
C ILE A 193 18.46 -7.03 -0.15
N LEU A 194 18.72 -6.83 1.15
CA LEU A 194 17.67 -6.65 2.15
C LEU A 194 16.84 -5.38 1.92
N PHE A 195 17.40 -4.38 1.24
CA PHE A 195 16.72 -3.14 0.88
C PHE A 195 16.30 -3.11 -0.61
N TYR A 196 16.48 -4.22 -1.34
CA TYR A 196 16.03 -4.37 -2.72
C TYR A 196 14.58 -4.82 -2.78
N TYR A 197 13.66 -3.91 -2.49
CA TYR A 197 12.25 -4.25 -2.34
C TYR A 197 11.61 -4.75 -3.64
N PRO A 198 10.67 -5.72 -3.57
CA PRO A 198 9.86 -6.12 -4.71
C PRO A 198 9.10 -4.93 -5.30
N ARG A 199 8.97 -4.88 -6.62
CA ARG A 199 8.12 -3.90 -7.32
C ARG A 199 6.63 -4.20 -7.15
N ASP A 200 6.29 -5.47 -6.93
CA ASP A 200 4.92 -5.95 -6.80
C ASP A 200 4.87 -7.29 -6.05
N HIS A 201 3.66 -7.71 -5.68
CA HIS A 201 3.38 -8.97 -4.99
C HIS A 201 2.17 -9.65 -5.61
N ILE A 202 2.34 -10.90 -6.02
CA ILE A 202 1.24 -11.70 -6.58
C ILE A 202 0.63 -12.55 -5.47
N ASP A 203 -0.65 -12.32 -5.16
CA ASP A 203 -1.41 -13.13 -4.20
C ASP A 203 -2.05 -14.36 -4.88
N TYR A 204 -1.58 -15.54 -4.52
CA TYR A 204 -2.09 -16.86 -4.90
C TYR A 204 -3.25 -17.35 -4.03
N ALA A 205 -3.89 -16.48 -3.23
CA ALA A 205 -5.09 -16.82 -2.47
C ALA A 205 -6.14 -17.60 -3.28
N ARG A 206 -6.18 -17.40 -4.60
CA ARG A 206 -7.07 -18.09 -5.54
C ARG A 206 -6.28 -18.83 -6.63
N GLN A 207 -5.22 -19.51 -6.24
CA GLN A 207 -4.55 -20.45 -7.14
C GLN A 207 -5.47 -21.64 -7.39
N VAL A 208 -5.84 -21.82 -8.65
CA VAL A 208 -6.67 -22.95 -9.08
C VAL A 208 -5.87 -23.74 -10.12
N ASN A 209 -5.97 -25.05 -10.08
CA ASN A 209 -5.42 -25.88 -11.16
C ASN A 209 -6.27 -25.72 -12.42
N ILE A 210 -5.67 -25.88 -13.59
CA ILE A 210 -6.33 -25.75 -14.89
C ILE A 210 -7.57 -26.66 -14.99
N GLY A 211 -7.50 -27.87 -14.44
CA GLY A 211 -8.61 -28.82 -14.45
C GLY A 211 -9.80 -28.44 -13.56
N ALA A 212 -9.63 -27.50 -12.63
CA ALA A 212 -10.66 -27.06 -11.68
C ALA A 212 -11.21 -25.66 -12.02
N LEU A 213 -10.97 -25.17 -13.23
CA LEU A 213 -11.43 -23.86 -13.67
C LEU A 213 -12.94 -23.80 -13.85
N GLU A 214 -13.56 -22.77 -13.26
CA GLU A 214 -14.98 -22.47 -13.43
C GLU A 214 -15.16 -21.11 -14.13
N ALA A 215 -16.06 -21.04 -15.12
CA ALA A 215 -16.32 -19.81 -15.86
C ALA A 215 -17.00 -18.75 -14.97
N GLY A 216 -16.54 -17.50 -15.07
CA GLY A 216 -17.06 -16.38 -14.28
C GLY A 216 -16.26 -16.03 -13.03
N GLU A 217 -15.23 -16.82 -12.70
CA GLU A 217 -14.34 -16.54 -11.57
C GLU A 217 -13.05 -15.85 -12.00
N THR A 218 -12.51 -14.97 -11.14
CA THR A 218 -11.16 -14.43 -11.30
C THR A 218 -10.19 -15.30 -10.51
N VAL A 219 -9.25 -15.92 -11.22
CA VAL A 219 -8.31 -16.92 -10.68
C VAL A 219 -6.89 -16.62 -11.13
N THR A 220 -5.93 -17.23 -10.43
CA THR A 220 -4.52 -17.23 -10.81
C THR A 220 -4.08 -18.65 -11.13
N LEU A 221 -3.54 -18.87 -12.32
CA LEU A 221 -3.00 -20.16 -12.76
C LEU A 221 -1.47 -20.10 -12.70
N VAL A 222 -0.83 -21.11 -12.14
CA VAL A 222 0.63 -21.28 -12.22
C VAL A 222 0.91 -22.48 -13.09
N ALA A 223 1.52 -22.25 -14.25
CA ALA A 223 1.68 -23.30 -15.25
C ALA A 223 2.94 -23.08 -16.10
N THR A 224 3.45 -24.18 -16.66
CA THR A 224 4.62 -24.18 -17.53
C THR A 224 4.22 -23.89 -18.97
N VAL A 225 4.94 -23.00 -19.64
CA VAL A 225 4.78 -22.70 -21.07
C VAL A 225 5.20 -23.93 -21.88
N LYS A 226 4.26 -24.54 -22.60
CA LYS A 226 4.54 -25.63 -23.56
C LYS A 226 4.70 -25.13 -24.99
N ARG A 227 3.97 -24.09 -25.36
CA ARG A 227 4.05 -23.47 -26.68
C ARG A 227 3.81 -21.97 -26.56
N CYS A 228 4.60 -21.19 -27.29
CA CYS A 228 4.45 -19.75 -27.42
C CYS A 228 4.44 -19.38 -28.91
N GLN A 229 3.36 -18.77 -29.37
CA GLN A 229 3.20 -18.30 -30.74
C GLN A 229 2.78 -16.84 -30.71
N CYS A 230 3.35 -16.03 -31.60
CA CYS A 230 2.94 -14.64 -31.79
C CYS A 230 2.81 -14.40 -33.28
N PHE A 231 1.61 -14.02 -33.73
CA PHE A 231 1.24 -13.90 -35.14
C PHE A 231 0.13 -12.87 -35.36
N ASN A 232 0.00 -12.35 -36.58
CA ASN A 232 -1.09 -11.43 -36.94
C ASN A 232 -2.37 -12.22 -37.24
N SER A 233 -3.53 -11.69 -36.84
CA SER A 233 -4.82 -12.32 -37.11
C SER A 233 -5.06 -12.45 -38.62
N PRO A 234 -5.45 -13.64 -39.11
CA PRO A 234 -5.78 -13.83 -40.53
C PRO A 234 -6.93 -12.93 -41.00
N ARG A 235 -7.82 -12.50 -40.09
CA ARG A 235 -8.97 -11.65 -40.39
C ARG A 235 -8.68 -10.15 -40.24
N ASN A 236 -7.63 -9.78 -39.51
CA ASN A 236 -7.26 -8.39 -39.28
C ASN A 236 -5.74 -8.27 -39.10
N SER A 237 -5.06 -7.79 -40.14
CA SER A 237 -3.60 -7.63 -40.15
C SER A 237 -3.07 -6.63 -39.11
N LYS A 238 -3.93 -5.74 -38.60
CA LYS A 238 -3.61 -4.77 -37.54
C LYS A 238 -3.86 -5.33 -36.13
N LEU A 239 -4.17 -6.61 -35.99
CA LEU A 239 -4.37 -7.28 -34.70
C LEU A 239 -3.33 -8.39 -34.54
N THR A 240 -2.40 -8.21 -33.62
CA THR A 240 -1.40 -9.23 -33.26
C THR A 240 -1.92 -10.06 -32.09
N ILE A 241 -1.77 -11.37 -32.17
CA ILE A 241 -2.20 -12.34 -31.16
C ILE A 241 -0.96 -13.03 -30.59
N LEU A 242 -0.78 -12.97 -29.28
CA LEU A 242 0.15 -13.82 -28.53
C LEU A 242 -0.64 -14.98 -27.94
N GLU A 243 -0.37 -16.19 -28.42
CA GLU A 243 -0.96 -17.44 -27.94
C GLU A 243 0.06 -18.20 -27.09
N LEU A 244 -0.30 -18.47 -25.84
CA LEU A 244 0.43 -19.33 -24.92
C LEU A 244 -0.38 -20.60 -24.65
N LEU A 245 0.24 -21.76 -24.84
CA LEU A 245 -0.27 -23.03 -24.33
C LEU A 245 0.42 -23.32 -23.01
N LEU A 246 -0.32 -23.17 -21.91
CA LEU A 246 0.16 -23.45 -20.57
C LEU A 246 -0.24 -24.86 -20.15
N LYS A 247 0.63 -25.53 -19.40
CA LYS A 247 0.42 -26.87 -18.83
C LYS A 247 0.68 -26.86 -17.34
N ASP A 248 -0.21 -27.45 -16.57
CA ASP A 248 0.03 -27.84 -15.19
C ASP A 248 -0.12 -29.37 -15.04
N ASN A 249 -0.19 -29.86 -13.80
CA ASN A 249 -0.33 -31.29 -13.52
C ASN A 249 -1.72 -31.85 -13.86
N THR A 250 -2.71 -30.98 -14.03
CA THR A 250 -4.12 -31.36 -14.23
C THR A 250 -4.60 -31.22 -15.66
N GLY A 251 -3.95 -30.38 -16.47
CA GLY A 251 -4.37 -30.16 -17.85
C GLY A 251 -3.59 -29.08 -18.58
N HIS A 252 -4.21 -28.59 -19.66
CA HIS A 252 -3.67 -27.58 -20.54
C HIS A 252 -4.70 -26.48 -20.79
N ILE A 253 -4.24 -25.22 -20.84
CA ILE A 253 -5.08 -24.08 -21.18
C ILE A 253 -4.41 -23.23 -22.27
N ARG A 254 -5.22 -22.76 -23.21
CA ARG A 254 -4.79 -21.80 -24.22
C ARG A 254 -5.14 -20.39 -23.76
N ILE A 255 -4.13 -19.54 -23.65
CA ILE A 255 -4.26 -18.13 -23.29
C ILE A 255 -3.90 -17.28 -24.49
N ASN A 256 -4.76 -16.31 -24.82
CA ASN A 256 -4.57 -15.38 -25.91
C ASN A 256 -4.51 -13.95 -25.37
N ARG A 257 -3.47 -13.19 -25.77
CA ARG A 257 -3.40 -11.73 -25.61
C ARG A 257 -3.53 -11.07 -26.97
N PHE A 258 -4.38 -10.05 -27.05
CA PHE A 258 -4.70 -9.34 -28.27
C PHE A 258 -4.10 -7.93 -28.24
N PHE A 259 -3.30 -7.60 -29.24
CA PHE A 259 -2.64 -6.30 -29.37
C PHE A 259 -3.13 -5.60 -30.63
N ALA A 260 -3.93 -4.55 -30.45
CA ALA A 260 -4.51 -3.78 -31.55
C ALA A 260 -3.57 -2.65 -31.99
N GLY A 261 -3.27 -2.57 -33.28
CA GLY A 261 -2.48 -1.51 -33.91
C GLY A 261 -1.30 -2.03 -34.72
N SER A 262 -0.97 -1.33 -35.82
CA SER A 262 0.11 -1.70 -36.74
C SER A 262 1.49 -1.73 -36.09
N ARG A 263 1.69 -1.01 -34.98
CA ARG A 263 2.94 -1.03 -34.20
C ARG A 263 3.31 -2.42 -33.66
N PHE A 264 2.31 -3.28 -33.44
CA PHE A 264 2.48 -4.64 -32.90
C PHE A 264 2.59 -5.70 -34.00
N SER A 265 2.27 -5.34 -35.25
CA SER A 265 2.31 -6.26 -36.39
C SER A 265 3.73 -6.54 -36.88
N HIS A 266 4.72 -5.79 -36.40
CA HIS A 266 6.10 -5.89 -36.84
C HIS A 266 6.79 -7.15 -36.28
N ARG A 267 7.51 -7.88 -37.14
CA ARG A 267 8.11 -9.19 -36.79
C ARG A 267 9.09 -9.09 -35.62
N GLY A 268 9.89 -8.02 -35.55
CA GLY A 268 10.82 -7.80 -34.43
C GLY A 268 10.11 -7.74 -33.07
N TRP A 269 8.96 -7.06 -33.00
CA TRP A 269 8.15 -6.99 -31.78
C TRP A 269 7.57 -8.36 -31.42
N GLN A 270 7.07 -9.12 -32.40
CA GLN A 270 6.55 -10.48 -32.18
C GLN A 270 7.62 -11.43 -31.65
N GLU A 271 8.83 -11.40 -32.22
CA GLU A 271 9.95 -12.21 -31.73
C GLU A 271 10.40 -11.78 -30.33
N GLN A 272 10.37 -10.48 -30.02
CA GLN A 272 10.62 -9.99 -28.66
C GLN A 272 9.60 -10.54 -27.66
N GLN A 273 8.31 -10.59 -28.01
CA GLN A 273 7.29 -11.19 -27.14
C GLN A 273 7.52 -12.70 -26.95
N LYS A 274 7.88 -13.43 -28.00
CA LYS A 274 8.19 -14.86 -27.89
C LYS A 274 9.38 -15.12 -26.97
N ARG A 275 10.43 -14.29 -27.03
CA ARG A 275 11.61 -14.38 -26.16
C ARG A 275 11.28 -14.18 -24.68
N LYS A 276 10.24 -13.41 -24.35
CA LYS A 276 9.79 -13.24 -22.96
C LYS A 276 9.21 -14.53 -22.39
N TYR A 277 8.54 -15.35 -23.20
CA TYR A 277 7.89 -16.58 -22.73
C TYR A 277 8.54 -17.82 -23.38
N PRO A 278 9.80 -18.15 -23.01
CA PRO A 278 10.46 -19.31 -23.56
C PRO A 278 9.76 -20.61 -23.12
N ILE A 279 9.83 -21.63 -23.96
CA ILE A 279 9.25 -22.95 -23.67
C ILE A 279 9.93 -23.51 -22.42
N GLY A 280 9.13 -23.96 -21.44
CA GLY A 280 9.61 -24.44 -20.14
C GLY A 280 9.58 -23.39 -19.03
N ALA A 281 9.33 -22.11 -19.33
CA ALA A 281 9.17 -21.08 -18.30
C ALA A 281 7.90 -21.34 -17.46
N VAL A 282 7.94 -21.00 -16.17
CA VAL A 282 6.76 -21.01 -15.31
C VAL A 282 6.17 -19.62 -15.26
N VAL A 283 4.87 -19.52 -15.55
CA VAL A 283 4.14 -18.25 -15.66
C VAL A 283 2.94 -18.28 -14.71
N ALA A 284 2.75 -17.20 -13.97
CA ALA A 284 1.48 -16.87 -13.33
C ALA A 284 0.58 -16.18 -14.36
N ALA A 285 -0.62 -16.70 -14.55
CA ALA A 285 -1.65 -16.08 -15.39
C ALA A 285 -2.87 -15.77 -14.54
N SER A 286 -3.15 -14.49 -14.31
CA SER A 286 -4.27 -14.01 -13.49
C SER A 286 -5.32 -13.34 -14.35
N GLY A 287 -6.59 -13.74 -14.24
CA GLY A 287 -7.66 -13.14 -15.02
C GLY A 287 -9.03 -13.77 -14.81
N LEU A 288 -10.04 -13.22 -15.47
CA LEU A 288 -11.41 -13.74 -15.46
C LEU A 288 -11.52 -14.96 -16.37
N VAL A 289 -11.96 -16.10 -15.84
CA VAL A 289 -12.20 -17.31 -16.63
C VAL A 289 -13.42 -17.12 -17.52
N LYS A 290 -13.24 -17.26 -18.83
CA LYS A 290 -14.31 -17.24 -19.83
C LYS A 290 -14.44 -18.56 -20.54
N GLN A 291 -15.68 -18.97 -20.77
CA GLN A 291 -15.99 -20.08 -21.66
C GLN A 291 -16.12 -19.57 -23.10
N SER A 292 -15.25 -20.06 -23.97
CA SER A 292 -15.28 -19.81 -25.41
C SER A 292 -15.78 -21.06 -26.14
N LYS A 293 -16.09 -20.93 -27.44
CA LYS A 293 -16.38 -22.07 -28.35
C LYS A 293 -15.25 -23.11 -28.39
N TYR A 294 -14.04 -22.74 -27.97
CA TYR A 294 -12.84 -23.57 -27.96
C TYR A 294 -12.41 -24.04 -26.56
N GLY A 295 -13.28 -23.90 -25.55
CA GLY A 295 -13.00 -24.25 -24.16
C GLY A 295 -12.80 -23.05 -23.24
N LEU A 296 -12.35 -23.30 -22.02
CA LEU A 296 -12.05 -22.27 -21.02
C LEU A 296 -10.76 -21.52 -21.40
N THR A 297 -10.77 -20.21 -21.21
CA THR A 297 -9.62 -19.32 -21.37
C THR A 297 -9.68 -18.22 -20.32
N LEU A 298 -8.64 -17.39 -20.20
CA LEU A 298 -8.68 -16.20 -19.37
C LEU A 298 -8.89 -14.97 -20.26
N GLU A 299 -9.80 -14.09 -19.85
CA GLU A 299 -9.97 -12.77 -20.45
C GLU A 299 -8.86 -11.83 -19.98
N ASP A 300 -8.19 -11.23 -20.96
CA ASP A 300 -7.15 -10.21 -20.77
C ASP A 300 -6.17 -10.50 -19.60
N PRO A 301 -5.58 -11.71 -19.52
CA PRO A 301 -4.93 -12.17 -18.29
C PRO A 301 -3.57 -11.53 -18.06
N GLU A 302 -3.32 -11.01 -16.87
CA GLU A 302 -2.00 -10.57 -16.45
C GLU A 302 -1.05 -11.76 -16.41
N LEU A 303 0.07 -11.64 -17.12
CA LEU A 303 1.06 -12.69 -17.28
C LEU A 303 2.36 -12.24 -16.63
N GLU A 304 2.79 -12.95 -15.59
CA GLU A 304 4.07 -12.71 -14.93
C GLU A 304 4.94 -13.97 -15.01
N ILE A 305 6.19 -13.79 -15.44
CA ILE A 305 7.15 -14.90 -15.51
C ILE A 305 7.73 -15.11 -14.12
N LEU A 306 7.47 -16.28 -13.55
CA LEU A 306 7.94 -16.59 -12.21
C LEU A 306 9.31 -17.27 -12.22
N ALA A 307 9.60 -18.06 -13.25
CA ALA A 307 10.85 -18.81 -13.41
C ALA A 307 11.15 -19.11 -14.89
N HIS A 308 12.42 -19.14 -15.26
CA HIS A 308 12.88 -19.50 -16.59
C HIS A 308 13.17 -21.01 -16.71
N PRO A 309 13.26 -21.57 -17.93
CA PRO A 309 13.58 -22.98 -18.12
C PRO A 309 14.94 -23.33 -17.48
N GLY A 310 14.96 -24.32 -16.58
CA GLY A 310 16.16 -24.75 -15.86
C GLY A 310 16.30 -24.17 -14.45
N ASP A 311 15.44 -23.22 -14.05
CA ASP A 311 15.34 -22.80 -12.66
C ASP A 311 14.69 -23.92 -11.82
N THR A 312 15.16 -24.12 -10.58
CA THR A 312 14.59 -25.12 -9.66
C THR A 312 13.23 -24.63 -9.14
N ILE A 313 12.21 -25.47 -9.24
CA ILE A 313 10.81 -25.15 -8.93
C ILE A 313 10.57 -24.83 -7.43
N ASP A 314 11.48 -25.24 -6.54
CA ASP A 314 11.40 -25.04 -5.08
C ASP A 314 11.26 -23.58 -4.62
N SER A 315 11.52 -22.61 -5.51
CA SER A 315 11.37 -21.17 -5.25
C SER A 315 9.92 -20.69 -5.31
N LEU A 316 9.02 -21.47 -5.93
CA LEU A 316 7.60 -21.15 -6.03
C LEU A 316 6.80 -21.59 -4.80
N THR A 317 7.36 -22.47 -3.98
CA THR A 317 6.77 -22.93 -2.71
C THR A 317 6.87 -21.90 -1.58
N ILE A 318 7.46 -20.73 -1.82
CA ILE A 318 7.88 -19.80 -0.75
C ILE A 318 6.71 -19.01 -0.12
N GLY A 319 5.49 -19.05 -0.65
CA GLY A 319 4.35 -18.51 0.08
C GLY A 319 3.11 -18.26 -0.76
N ARG A 320 2.01 -17.96 -0.06
CA ARG A 320 0.73 -17.55 -0.67
C ARG A 320 0.87 -16.26 -1.47
N VAL A 321 1.81 -15.40 -1.12
CA VAL A 321 2.05 -14.13 -1.80
C VAL A 321 3.51 -14.11 -2.25
N VAL A 322 3.76 -14.09 -3.57
CA VAL A 322 5.13 -14.14 -4.11
C VAL A 322 5.60 -12.75 -4.52
N PRO A 323 6.82 -12.36 -4.10
CA PRO A 323 7.43 -11.11 -4.52
C PRO A 323 7.82 -11.13 -6.00
N VAL A 324 7.56 -10.02 -6.66
CA VAL A 324 8.01 -9.70 -8.00
C VAL A 324 9.07 -8.60 -7.91
N TYR A 325 10.29 -8.91 -8.31
CA TYR A 325 11.40 -7.95 -8.30
C TYR A 325 11.55 -7.25 -9.64
N ALA A 326 12.18 -6.07 -9.64
CA ALA A 326 12.75 -5.53 -10.87
C ALA A 326 13.91 -6.43 -11.32
N LEU A 327 14.08 -6.60 -12.63
CA LEU A 327 15.07 -7.51 -13.21
C LEU A 327 15.85 -6.80 -14.32
N THR A 328 17.05 -7.30 -14.62
CA THR A 328 17.90 -6.87 -15.74
C THR A 328 18.32 -8.08 -16.57
N GLU A 329 18.83 -7.84 -17.78
CA GLU A 329 19.22 -8.91 -18.69
C GLU A 329 20.28 -9.85 -18.07
N GLY A 330 19.96 -11.15 -18.04
CA GLY A 330 20.79 -12.18 -17.42
C GLY A 330 20.52 -12.43 -15.93
N VAL A 331 19.66 -11.63 -15.27
CA VAL A 331 19.26 -11.83 -13.87
C VAL A 331 17.81 -12.28 -13.80
N GLY A 332 17.60 -13.58 -13.53
CA GLY A 332 16.26 -14.16 -13.38
C GLY A 332 15.64 -13.90 -12.01
N ALA A 333 14.30 -13.91 -11.93
CA ALA A 333 13.56 -13.72 -10.68
C ALA A 333 13.92 -14.73 -9.60
N ASP A 334 14.18 -16.00 -9.97
CA ASP A 334 14.61 -17.04 -9.04
C ASP A 334 15.97 -16.73 -8.40
N MET A 335 16.91 -16.20 -9.19
CA MET A 335 18.22 -15.78 -8.67
C MET A 335 18.07 -14.72 -7.59
N VAL A 336 17.22 -13.71 -7.82
CA VAL A 336 16.95 -12.66 -6.83
C VAL A 336 16.26 -13.24 -5.60
N ARG A 337 15.21 -14.06 -5.74
CA ARG A 337 14.53 -14.69 -4.59
C ARG A 337 15.46 -15.54 -3.74
N LYS A 338 16.33 -16.34 -4.36
CA LYS A 338 17.34 -17.14 -3.65
C LYS A 338 18.35 -16.26 -2.93
N ALA A 339 18.81 -15.19 -3.57
CA ALA A 339 19.75 -14.26 -2.96
C ALA A 339 19.12 -13.52 -1.76
N VAL A 340 17.84 -13.14 -1.87
CA VAL A 340 17.08 -12.57 -0.73
C VAL A 340 16.95 -13.60 0.38
N THR A 341 16.54 -14.83 0.07
CA THR A 341 16.42 -15.92 1.06
C THR A 341 17.73 -16.17 1.81
N ALA A 342 18.86 -16.13 1.09
CA ALA A 342 20.21 -16.23 1.64
C ALA A 342 20.57 -15.03 2.56
N ALA A 343 20.08 -13.84 2.24
CA ALA A 343 20.34 -12.61 2.98
C ALA A 343 19.43 -12.43 4.21
N LEU A 344 18.19 -12.96 4.21
CA LEU A 344 17.21 -12.76 5.29
C LEU A 344 17.73 -13.05 6.71
N PRO A 345 18.57 -14.07 6.98
CA PRO A 345 19.11 -14.28 8.32
C PRO A 345 19.91 -13.08 8.86
N ALA A 346 20.50 -12.25 7.98
CA ALA A 346 21.23 -11.05 8.39
C ALA A 346 20.34 -9.94 8.94
N ILE A 347 19.01 -10.05 8.81
CA ILE A 347 18.06 -9.11 9.41
C ILE A 347 18.26 -9.03 10.94
N ALA A 348 18.73 -10.10 11.59
CA ALA A 348 19.04 -10.10 13.02
C ALA A 348 20.09 -9.04 13.43
N HIS A 349 20.93 -8.59 12.49
CA HIS A 349 21.93 -7.55 12.72
C HIS A 349 21.39 -6.13 12.50
N LEU A 350 20.17 -5.98 11.99
CA LEU A 350 19.53 -4.68 11.80
C LEU A 350 18.96 -4.17 13.13
N LYS A 351 19.36 -2.96 13.50
CA LYS A 351 18.76 -2.24 14.62
C LYS A 351 17.55 -1.45 14.13
N ASP A 352 16.45 -1.50 14.89
CA ASP A 352 15.29 -0.67 14.59
C ASP A 352 15.63 0.79 14.93
N PRO A 353 15.62 1.70 13.93
CA PRO A 353 15.95 3.11 14.13
C PRO A 353 14.82 3.89 14.82
N LEU A 354 13.58 3.39 14.80
CA LEU A 354 12.45 4.05 15.45
C LEU A 354 12.33 3.63 16.93
N PRO A 355 12.31 4.60 17.86
CA PRO A 355 12.04 4.33 19.27
C PRO A 355 10.73 3.58 19.49
N LYS A 356 10.75 2.63 20.43
CA LYS A 356 9.58 1.80 20.78
C LYS A 356 8.32 2.62 21.09
N ALA A 357 8.47 3.79 21.70
CA ALA A 357 7.36 4.70 21.98
C ALA A 357 6.64 5.18 20.71
N LEU A 358 7.39 5.60 19.67
CA LEU A 358 6.81 6.02 18.40
C LEU A 358 6.16 4.84 17.66
N ARG A 359 6.81 3.67 17.67
CA ARG A 359 6.24 2.45 17.08
C ARG A 359 4.89 2.10 17.70
N ASN A 360 4.81 2.12 19.03
CA ASN A 360 3.56 1.85 19.74
C ASN A 360 2.49 2.90 19.47
N HIS A 361 2.86 4.18 19.41
CA HIS A 361 1.94 5.27 19.14
C HIS A 361 1.28 5.15 17.75
N TYR A 362 2.08 4.84 16.72
CA TYR A 362 1.58 4.70 15.34
C TYR A 362 1.14 3.28 14.97
N GLY A 363 1.33 2.29 15.85
CA GLY A 363 1.00 0.88 15.60
C GLY A 363 1.86 0.27 14.49
N LEU A 364 3.16 0.54 14.51
CA LEU A 364 4.12 0.08 13.50
C LEU A 364 4.86 -1.18 13.98
N ILE A 365 5.03 -2.15 13.08
CA ILE A 365 5.82 -3.37 13.33
C ILE A 365 7.33 -3.06 13.35
N GLU A 366 8.16 -4.00 13.81
CA GLU A 366 9.62 -3.82 13.81
C GLU A 366 10.19 -3.81 12.40
N LEU A 367 11.32 -3.10 12.22
CA LEU A 367 11.99 -3.02 10.92
C LEU A 367 12.35 -4.41 10.39
N THR A 368 12.79 -5.30 11.28
CA THR A 368 13.13 -6.68 10.96
C THR A 368 11.95 -7.45 10.38
N ASP A 369 10.79 -7.35 11.03
CA ASP A 369 9.53 -7.96 10.58
C ASP A 369 9.05 -7.35 9.26
N ALA A 370 9.21 -6.03 9.10
CA ALA A 370 8.83 -5.33 7.89
C ALA A 370 9.67 -5.76 6.70
N ILE A 371 10.98 -5.91 6.86
CA ILE A 371 11.86 -6.41 5.79
C ILE A 371 11.56 -7.87 5.47
N ALA A 372 11.34 -8.72 6.47
CA ALA A 372 10.98 -10.11 6.21
C ALA A 372 9.66 -10.22 5.42
N ASN A 373 8.62 -9.50 5.84
CA ASN A 373 7.29 -9.55 5.23
C ASN A 373 7.17 -8.74 3.94
N ILE A 374 8.02 -7.74 3.67
CA ILE A 374 8.02 -7.10 2.35
C ILE A 374 8.61 -8.04 1.30
N HIS A 375 9.57 -8.90 1.66
CA HIS A 375 10.13 -9.87 0.73
C HIS A 375 9.29 -11.13 0.62
N PHE A 376 8.91 -11.74 1.74
CA PHE A 376 8.15 -12.99 1.76
C PHE A 376 7.02 -12.89 2.78
N PRO A 377 5.93 -12.17 2.44
CA PRO A 377 4.79 -12.02 3.32
C PRO A 377 4.09 -13.37 3.54
N THR A 378 3.71 -13.62 4.79
CA THR A 378 2.90 -14.78 5.14
C THR A 378 1.49 -14.69 4.54
N ASP A 379 0.93 -13.49 4.52
CA ASP A 379 -0.36 -13.16 3.90
C ASP A 379 -0.42 -11.68 3.47
N SER A 380 -1.52 -11.30 2.82
CA SER A 380 -1.75 -9.92 2.38
C SER A 380 -1.80 -8.93 3.56
N ALA A 381 -2.27 -9.34 4.74
CA ALA A 381 -2.32 -8.46 5.92
C ALA A 381 -0.92 -8.13 6.45
N ALA A 382 -0.02 -9.12 6.52
CA ALA A 382 1.37 -8.92 6.90
C ALA A 382 2.12 -8.04 5.89
N LEU A 383 1.84 -8.22 4.58
CA LEU A 383 2.39 -7.35 3.53
C LEU A 383 1.98 -5.89 3.74
N GLU A 384 0.71 -5.62 4.02
CA GLU A 384 0.22 -4.27 4.26
C GLU A 384 0.87 -3.61 5.49
N LEU A 385 1.08 -4.37 6.57
CA LEU A 385 1.80 -3.88 7.76
C LEU A 385 3.27 -3.57 7.46
N ALA A 386 3.94 -4.43 6.69
CA ALA A 386 5.32 -4.22 6.25
C ALA A 386 5.45 -2.98 5.37
N ARG A 387 4.59 -2.86 4.36
CA ARG A 387 4.55 -1.71 3.47
C ARG A 387 4.28 -0.43 4.25
N ARG A 388 3.29 -0.43 5.16
CA ARG A 388 2.99 0.72 6.02
C ARG A 388 4.20 1.15 6.85
N ARG A 389 4.95 0.20 7.40
CA ARG A 389 6.18 0.49 8.16
C ARG A 389 7.25 1.11 7.28
N LEU A 390 7.56 0.53 6.12
CA LEU A 390 8.64 1.01 5.25
C LEU A 390 8.32 2.36 4.60
N VAL A 391 7.07 2.57 4.19
CA VAL A 391 6.59 3.86 3.67
C VAL A 391 6.64 4.93 4.78
N PHE A 392 6.25 4.57 6.01
CA PHE A 392 6.39 5.49 7.14
C PHE A 392 7.84 5.90 7.34
N ASP A 393 8.79 4.95 7.34
CA ASP A 393 10.22 5.23 7.51
C ASP A 393 10.72 6.20 6.42
N GLU A 394 10.37 5.99 5.16
CA GLU A 394 10.76 6.88 4.04
C GLU A 394 10.27 8.32 4.25
N PHE A 395 8.98 8.51 4.51
CA PHE A 395 8.43 9.84 4.78
C PHE A 395 8.98 10.45 6.06
N PHE A 396 9.20 9.65 7.10
CA PHE A 396 9.74 10.10 8.37
C PHE A 396 11.17 10.63 8.19
N TYR A 397 12.04 9.92 7.46
CA TYR A 397 13.39 10.39 7.19
C TYR A 397 13.42 11.63 6.30
N LEU A 398 12.53 11.71 5.31
CA LEU A 398 12.39 12.92 4.50
C LEU A 398 12.02 14.13 5.37
N GLN A 399 11.01 13.99 6.24
CA GLN A 399 10.59 15.06 7.14
C GLN A 399 11.67 15.41 8.16
N LEU A 400 12.35 14.40 8.72
CA LEU A 400 13.43 14.60 9.68
C LEU A 400 14.61 15.36 9.04
N GLY A 401 14.98 15.02 7.81
CA GLY A 401 16.01 15.73 7.05
C GLY A 401 15.62 17.19 6.77
N LEU A 402 14.37 17.45 6.39
CA LEU A 402 13.84 18.80 6.19
C LEU A 402 13.85 19.61 7.49
N LEU A 403 13.39 19.03 8.60
CA LEU A 403 13.40 19.67 9.91
C LEU A 403 14.83 19.94 10.41
N GLN A 404 15.75 18.99 10.21
CA GLN A 404 17.16 19.18 10.56
C GLN A 404 17.78 20.33 9.75
N ARG A 405 17.45 20.45 8.45
CA ARG A 405 17.87 21.58 7.61
C ARG A 405 17.29 22.90 8.11
N GLN A 406 16.00 22.95 8.43
CA GLN A 406 15.36 24.14 8.99
C GLN A 406 15.97 24.55 10.34
N TYR A 407 16.23 23.57 11.20
CA TYR A 407 16.85 23.80 12.50
C TYR A 407 18.26 24.40 12.36
N LYS A 408 19.10 23.83 11.48
CA LYS A 408 20.44 24.35 11.20
C LYS A 408 20.39 25.77 10.62
N ALA A 409 19.49 26.05 9.69
CA ALA A 409 19.33 27.38 9.12
C ALA A 409 18.96 28.41 10.20
N ARG A 410 18.04 28.07 11.11
CA ARG A 410 17.66 28.95 12.23
C ARG A 410 18.78 29.22 13.23
N GLN A 411 19.74 28.30 13.38
CA GLN A 411 20.87 28.47 14.31
C GLN A 411 22.02 29.29 13.72
N ILE A 412 22.23 29.21 12.41
CA ILE A 412 23.37 29.84 11.72
C ILE A 412 23.04 31.26 11.27
N GLU A 413 21.79 31.53 10.91
CA GLU A 413 21.37 32.79 10.31
C GLU A 413 20.65 33.67 11.34
N THR A 414 21.35 34.63 11.95
CA THR A 414 20.69 35.80 12.55
C THR A 414 20.09 36.62 11.43
N SER A 415 18.77 36.57 11.28
CA SER A 415 18.07 37.35 10.28
C SER A 415 17.88 38.79 10.76
N ALA A 416 18.01 39.74 9.83
CA ALA A 416 17.58 41.10 10.07
C ALA A 416 16.06 41.12 10.32
N VAL A 417 15.64 41.65 11.47
CA VAL A 417 14.22 41.85 11.75
C VAL A 417 13.73 43.03 10.92
N LEU A 418 12.97 42.74 9.87
CA LEU A 418 12.41 43.77 9.00
C LEU A 418 11.11 44.25 9.64
N THR A 419 11.15 45.46 10.19
CA THR A 419 9.94 46.07 10.74
C THR A 419 9.27 46.85 9.60
N PRO A 420 8.07 46.44 9.14
CA PRO A 420 7.37 47.15 8.06
C PRO A 420 6.75 48.44 8.61
N LYS A 421 7.60 49.40 9.00
CA LYS A 421 7.24 50.75 9.41
C LYS A 421 7.57 51.68 8.24
N GLY A 422 6.61 51.90 7.34
CA GLY A 422 6.80 52.85 6.25
C GLY A 422 5.57 53.02 5.36
N GLN A 423 5.55 54.09 4.57
CA GLN A 423 4.43 54.46 3.69
C GLN A 423 4.50 53.84 2.29
N LEU A 424 5.67 53.36 1.82
CA LEU A 424 5.83 52.75 0.49
C LEU A 424 4.80 51.65 0.14
N ILE A 425 4.45 50.74 1.07
CA ILE A 425 3.45 49.70 0.82
C ILE A 425 2.06 50.33 0.61
N ASP A 426 1.69 51.31 1.44
CA ASP A 426 0.41 52.02 1.32
C ASP A 426 0.34 52.82 0.00
N SER A 427 1.42 53.52 -0.36
CA SER A 427 1.55 54.20 -1.65
C SER A 427 1.42 53.23 -2.82
N PHE A 428 2.02 52.04 -2.72
CA PHE A 428 1.88 51.01 -3.75
C PHE A 428 0.44 50.53 -3.89
N TYR A 429 -0.30 50.35 -2.79
CA TYR A 429 -1.71 49.98 -2.85
C TYR A 429 -2.58 51.03 -3.55
N GLN A 430 -2.25 52.32 -3.42
CA GLN A 430 -2.95 53.39 -4.12
C GLN A 430 -2.68 53.42 -5.63
N LEU A 431 -1.53 52.89 -6.08
CA LEU A 431 -1.16 52.83 -7.49
C LEU A 431 -1.81 51.64 -8.24
N LEU A 432 -2.32 50.64 -7.53
CA LEU A 432 -2.89 49.45 -8.16
C LEU A 432 -4.25 49.76 -8.80
N PRO A 433 -4.47 49.42 -10.09
CA PRO A 433 -5.75 49.67 -10.76
C PRO A 433 -6.85 48.67 -10.35
N PHE A 434 -6.62 47.86 -9.32
CA PHE A 434 -7.52 46.84 -8.82
C PHE A 434 -7.36 46.67 -7.32
N GLN A 435 -8.37 46.10 -6.67
CA GLN A 435 -8.31 45.76 -5.26
C GLN A 435 -7.70 44.37 -5.05
N LEU A 436 -6.92 44.23 -3.97
CA LEU A 436 -6.38 42.93 -3.58
C LEU A 436 -7.50 41.99 -3.14
N THR A 437 -7.43 40.76 -3.64
CA THR A 437 -8.31 39.67 -3.22
C THR A 437 -8.06 39.32 -1.73
N GLY A 438 -9.04 38.68 -1.08
CA GLY A 438 -8.87 38.19 0.29
C GLY A 438 -7.70 37.21 0.44
N ALA A 439 -7.47 36.37 -0.57
CA ALA A 439 -6.34 35.46 -0.59
C ALA A 439 -4.98 36.19 -0.65
N GLN A 440 -4.85 37.20 -1.51
CA GLN A 440 -3.64 38.02 -1.60
C GLN A 440 -3.36 38.75 -0.28
N ARG A 441 -4.39 39.37 0.34
CA ARG A 441 -4.25 40.05 1.63
C ARG A 441 -3.77 39.11 2.74
N ARG A 442 -4.35 37.91 2.83
CA ARG A 442 -3.92 36.88 3.79
C ARG A 442 -2.45 36.51 3.60
N VAL A 443 -2.03 36.21 2.36
CA VAL A 443 -0.64 35.82 2.07
C VAL A 443 0.33 36.97 2.34
N ILE A 444 -0.05 38.21 2.04
CA ILE A 444 0.75 39.39 2.36
C ILE A 444 0.93 39.53 3.87
N ASN A 445 -0.15 39.42 4.65
CA ASN A 445 -0.06 39.51 6.11
C ASN A 445 0.84 38.40 6.68
N ASP A 446 0.72 37.19 6.18
CA ASP A 446 1.60 36.08 6.54
C ASP A 446 3.09 36.40 6.27
N ILE A 447 3.40 36.97 5.09
CA ILE A 447 4.76 37.39 4.73
C ILE A 447 5.25 38.49 5.67
N LEU A 448 4.47 39.54 5.88
CA LEU A 448 4.85 40.65 6.76
C LEU A 448 5.06 40.20 8.21
N ASN A 449 4.26 39.25 8.69
CA ASN A 449 4.42 38.65 10.01
C ASN A 449 5.68 37.77 10.10
N ASP A 450 6.06 37.07 9.03
CA ASP A 450 7.28 36.26 9.00
C ASP A 450 8.54 37.14 8.93
N LEU A 451 8.53 38.23 8.15
CA LEU A 451 9.66 39.16 8.03
C LEU A 451 9.96 39.91 9.34
N GLN A 452 8.99 40.01 10.25
CA GLN A 452 9.17 40.60 11.59
C GLN A 452 9.80 39.63 12.61
N LYS A 453 9.98 38.35 12.26
CA LYS A 453 10.59 37.37 13.16
C LYS A 453 12.11 37.39 13.03
N PRO A 454 12.86 37.04 14.09
CA PRO A 454 14.32 36.93 14.02
C PRO A 454 14.80 35.72 13.18
N ALA A 455 13.89 34.83 12.80
CA ALA A 455 14.19 33.67 11.96
C ALA A 455 13.99 34.00 10.47
N PRO A 456 14.87 33.54 9.57
CA PRO A 456 14.72 33.75 8.13
C PRO A 456 13.37 33.26 7.59
N MET A 457 12.73 34.08 6.74
CA MET A 457 11.48 33.68 6.06
C MET A 457 11.77 32.76 4.87
N ASN A 458 11.34 31.51 4.96
CA ASN A 458 11.35 30.54 3.85
C ASN A 458 9.92 30.13 3.49
N ARG A 459 9.27 30.91 2.62
CA ARG A 459 7.86 30.74 2.24
C ARG A 459 7.70 30.46 0.75
N LEU A 460 6.89 29.46 0.42
CA LEU A 460 6.44 29.18 -0.94
C LEU A 460 5.04 29.75 -1.15
N VAL A 461 4.91 30.75 -2.02
CA VAL A 461 3.60 31.29 -2.43
C VAL A 461 3.11 30.51 -3.65
N GLN A 462 2.07 29.70 -3.47
CA GLN A 462 1.48 28.90 -4.53
C GLN A 462 0.17 29.51 -5.03
N GLY A 463 -0.04 29.51 -6.34
CA GLY A 463 -1.30 29.95 -6.96
C GLY A 463 -1.26 29.86 -8.48
N ASP A 464 -2.43 29.85 -9.11
CA ASP A 464 -2.59 29.68 -10.55
C ASP A 464 -2.00 30.83 -11.37
N VAL A 465 -1.81 30.61 -12.67
CA VAL A 465 -1.38 31.67 -13.60
C VAL A 465 -2.43 32.78 -13.59
N GLY A 466 -1.98 34.03 -13.40
CA GLY A 466 -2.87 35.19 -13.30
C GLY A 466 -3.40 35.51 -11.90
N SER A 467 -3.12 34.71 -10.86
CA SER A 467 -3.58 34.97 -9.48
C SER A 467 -2.92 36.17 -8.77
N GLY A 468 -2.06 36.92 -9.47
CA GLY A 468 -1.40 38.11 -8.93
C GLY A 468 -0.22 37.84 -7.99
N LYS A 469 0.44 36.67 -8.09
CA LYS A 469 1.65 36.33 -7.30
C LYS A 469 2.73 37.41 -7.32
N THR A 470 2.89 38.08 -8.47
CA THR A 470 3.86 39.17 -8.63
C THR A 470 3.58 40.34 -7.70
N VAL A 471 2.32 40.69 -7.47
CA VAL A 471 1.95 41.80 -6.56
C VAL A 471 2.33 41.46 -5.12
N VAL A 472 2.08 40.21 -4.71
CA VAL A 472 2.49 39.71 -3.39
C VAL A 472 4.01 39.77 -3.22
N ALA A 473 4.78 39.38 -4.25
CA ALA A 473 6.23 39.47 -4.23
C ALA A 473 6.74 40.92 -4.15
N VAL A 474 6.09 41.85 -4.87
CA VAL A 474 6.43 43.28 -4.81
C VAL A 474 6.23 43.84 -3.40
N VAL A 475 5.14 43.49 -2.72
CA VAL A 475 4.92 43.92 -1.33
C VAL A 475 6.03 43.43 -0.40
N ALA A 476 6.51 42.19 -0.58
CA ALA A 476 7.64 41.66 0.18
C ALA A 476 8.94 42.44 -0.08
N ILE A 477 9.20 42.79 -1.34
CA ILE A 477 10.35 43.62 -1.75
C ILE A 477 10.26 45.00 -1.10
N LEU A 478 9.10 45.65 -1.16
CA LEU A 478 8.89 46.97 -0.57
C LEU A 478 9.08 46.94 0.95
N ALA A 479 8.63 45.89 1.64
CA ALA A 479 8.85 45.73 3.08
C ALA A 479 10.35 45.68 3.45
N ALA A 480 11.16 45.01 2.63
CA ALA A 480 12.62 44.96 2.81
C ALA A 480 13.27 46.33 2.54
N ILE A 481 12.88 47.00 1.45
CA ILE A 481 13.38 48.33 1.08
C ILE A 481 13.04 49.37 2.14
N GLN A 482 11.81 49.38 2.64
CA GLN A 482 11.38 50.26 3.74
C GLN A 482 12.21 50.07 5.01
N SER A 483 12.70 48.86 5.24
CA SER A 483 13.53 48.51 6.40
C SER A 483 15.01 48.83 6.19
N GLY A 484 15.39 49.45 5.06
CA GLY A 484 16.77 49.85 4.74
C GLY A 484 17.60 48.77 4.05
N TYR A 485 16.97 47.70 3.54
CA TYR A 485 17.67 46.58 2.88
C TYR A 485 17.44 46.58 1.37
N GLN A 486 18.34 45.95 0.64
CA GLN A 486 18.16 45.65 -0.77
C GLN A 486 17.35 44.36 -0.95
N ALA A 487 16.67 44.23 -2.08
CA ALA A 487 15.93 43.02 -2.45
C ALA A 487 16.30 42.57 -3.86
N ALA A 488 16.34 41.25 -4.07
CA ALA A 488 16.58 40.66 -5.38
C ALA A 488 15.37 39.80 -5.78
N LEU A 489 14.89 39.99 -7.01
CA LEU A 489 13.90 39.10 -7.64
C LEU A 489 14.59 38.23 -8.68
N MET A 490 14.66 36.93 -8.43
CA MET A 490 15.29 35.97 -9.34
C MET A 490 14.25 35.33 -10.26
N ALA A 491 14.61 35.11 -11.52
CA ALA A 491 13.80 34.41 -12.51
C ALA A 491 14.63 33.31 -13.20
N PRO A 492 14.02 32.22 -13.68
CA PRO A 492 14.77 31.08 -14.22
C PRO A 492 15.32 31.31 -15.63
N THR A 493 14.86 32.34 -16.35
CA THR A 493 15.32 32.68 -17.70
C THR A 493 15.43 34.20 -17.85
N GLU A 494 16.32 34.65 -18.74
CA GLU A 494 16.51 36.08 -19.04
C GLU A 494 15.22 36.73 -19.55
N VAL A 495 14.47 36.03 -20.41
CA VAL A 495 13.18 36.52 -20.93
C VAL A 495 12.18 36.77 -19.80
N LEU A 496 12.09 35.88 -18.80
CA LEU A 496 11.21 36.10 -17.64
C LEU A 496 11.73 37.22 -16.73
N ALA A 497 13.05 37.31 -16.54
CA ALA A 497 13.66 38.40 -15.78
C ALA A 497 13.34 39.76 -16.41
N GLU A 498 13.48 39.89 -17.73
CA GLU A 498 13.15 41.10 -18.48
C GLU A 498 11.65 41.44 -18.40
N GLN A 499 10.77 40.43 -18.51
CA GLN A 499 9.33 40.63 -18.31
C GLN A 499 8.99 41.14 -16.91
N HIS A 500 9.64 40.61 -15.86
CA HIS A 500 9.47 41.10 -14.50
C HIS A 500 10.02 42.51 -14.34
N TYR A 501 11.21 42.79 -14.88
CA TYR A 501 11.86 44.09 -14.84
C TYR A 501 10.97 45.17 -15.46
N ARG A 502 10.46 44.98 -16.69
CA ARG A 502 9.56 45.95 -17.34
C ARG A 502 8.31 46.26 -16.52
N LYS A 503 7.74 45.26 -15.84
CA LYS A 503 6.58 45.46 -14.95
C LYS A 503 6.96 46.21 -13.67
N LEU A 504 8.08 45.85 -13.06
CA LEU A 504 8.58 46.48 -11.84
C LEU A 504 8.94 47.95 -12.07
N VAL A 505 9.65 48.27 -13.16
CA VAL A 505 10.04 49.64 -13.51
C VAL A 505 8.83 50.59 -13.56
N ASN A 506 7.71 50.15 -14.13
CA ASN A 506 6.49 50.96 -14.19
C ASN A 506 5.97 51.34 -12.81
N TRP A 507 6.02 50.44 -11.82
CA TRP A 507 5.59 50.71 -10.46
C TRP A 507 6.65 51.42 -9.62
N PHE A 508 7.91 51.02 -9.74
CA PHE A 508 9.01 51.49 -8.90
C PHE A 508 9.43 52.92 -9.27
N ASN A 509 9.34 53.32 -10.55
CA ASN A 509 9.56 54.71 -10.95
C ASN A 509 8.56 55.67 -10.28
N LEU A 510 7.28 55.27 -10.17
CA LEU A 510 6.24 56.06 -9.49
C LEU A 510 6.45 56.13 -7.97
N LEU A 511 7.18 55.17 -7.40
CA LEU A 511 7.58 55.14 -6.00
C LEU A 511 8.98 55.75 -5.76
N HIS A 512 9.63 56.27 -6.81
CA HIS A 512 10.99 56.80 -6.77
C HIS A 512 12.05 55.79 -6.26
N LEU A 513 11.88 54.52 -6.62
CA LEU A 513 12.80 53.44 -6.26
C LEU A 513 13.64 52.99 -7.47
N PRO A 514 14.97 52.86 -7.33
CA PRO A 514 15.81 52.34 -8.39
C PRO A 514 15.59 50.83 -8.56
N VAL A 515 15.59 50.37 -9.81
CA VAL A 515 15.53 48.95 -10.18
C VAL A 515 16.53 48.72 -11.29
N GLU A 516 17.37 47.70 -11.14
CA GLU A 516 18.35 47.28 -12.15
C GLU A 516 18.11 45.83 -12.56
N LEU A 517 18.47 45.50 -13.80
CA LEU A 517 18.37 44.15 -14.36
C LEU A 517 19.78 43.58 -14.54
N LEU A 518 20.04 42.43 -13.91
CA LEU A 518 21.28 41.68 -14.07
C LEU A 518 20.99 40.32 -14.74
N THR A 519 21.57 40.10 -15.92
CA THR A 519 21.48 38.89 -16.74
C THR A 519 22.86 38.48 -17.28
N GLY A 520 22.96 37.35 -17.98
CA GLY A 520 24.22 36.98 -18.65
C GLY A 520 24.56 37.92 -19.81
N SER A 521 23.55 38.61 -20.36
CA SER A 521 23.70 39.58 -21.45
C SER A 521 24.04 41.01 -21.01
N THR A 522 23.98 41.31 -19.71
CA THR A 522 24.38 42.63 -19.19
C THR A 522 25.90 42.78 -19.27
N THR A 523 26.35 43.79 -20.00
CA THR A 523 27.77 44.15 -20.09
C THR A 523 28.28 44.51 -18.69
N SER A 524 29.40 43.91 -18.28
CA SER A 524 30.08 44.24 -17.03
C SER A 524 30.42 45.73 -17.00
N ALA A 525 29.95 46.41 -15.96
CA ALA A 525 30.21 47.83 -15.69
C ALA A 525 31.68 48.09 -15.34
#